data_AF-A0A972EVU1-F1
#
_entry.id   AF-A0A972EVU1-F1
#
_cell.length_a   1.000
_cell.length_b   1.000
_cell.length_c   1.000
_cell.angle_alpha   90.00
_cell.angle_beta   90.00
_cell.angle_gamma   90.00
#
_symmetry.space_group_name_H-M   'P 1'
#
loop_
_entity.id
_entity.type
_entity.pdbx_description
1 polymer ?
#
loop_
_entity_poly.entity_id
_entity_poly.type
_entity_poly.pdbx_seq_one_letter_code
_entity_poly.pdbx_strand_id
1 'polypeptide(L)'
;MNAVNFRGWLLDLYLNQQDGLTLWFISETDDRRVCFTQVFPVAFYAAGPREDLRRLWKRLRKESCVSALERQLKQDVFAADPVD
;
A
#
# COMPACT_ATOMS: atom_id res chain seq x y z
N MET A 1 16.71 -17.07 7.32
CA MET A 1 15.71 -17.78 6.50
C MET A 1 16.02 -17.44 5.05
N ASN A 2 16.39 -18.42 4.22
CA ASN A 2 16.55 -18.19 2.79
C ASN A 2 15.16 -17.93 2.19
N ALA A 3 14.98 -16.79 1.52
CA ALA A 3 13.74 -16.50 0.83
C ALA A 3 13.56 -17.51 -0.31
N VAL A 4 12.49 -18.30 -0.25
CA VAL A 4 12.08 -19.15 -1.37
C VAL A 4 11.44 -18.23 -2.40
N ASN A 5 12.03 -18.12 -3.58
CA ASN A 5 11.45 -17.37 -4.68
C ASN A 5 10.37 -18.21 -5.37
N PHE A 6 9.18 -17.63 -5.55
CA PHE A 6 8.07 -18.21 -6.29
C PHE A 6 7.86 -17.42 -7.60
N ARG A 7 7.55 -18.13 -8.69
CA ARG A 7 7.21 -17.52 -9.98
C ARG A 7 5.97 -18.19 -10.57
N GLY A 8 5.10 -17.35 -11.14
CA GLY A 8 3.81 -17.77 -11.68
C GLY A 8 3.04 -16.58 -12.24
N TRP A 9 1.84 -16.84 -12.74
CA TRP A 9 0.94 -15.83 -13.30
C TRP A 9 -0.13 -15.45 -12.28
N LEU A 10 -0.36 -14.14 -12.09
CA LEU A 10 -1.44 -13.65 -11.23
C LEU A 10 -2.78 -14.00 -11.88
N LEU A 11 -3.60 -14.78 -11.17
CA LEU A 11 -4.91 -15.24 -11.59
C LEU A 11 -6.03 -14.34 -11.05
N ASP A 12 -5.96 -13.98 -9.77
CA ASP A 12 -6.97 -13.15 -9.12
C ASP A 12 -6.37 -12.39 -7.93
N LEU A 13 -6.98 -11.25 -7.61
CA LEU A 13 -6.56 -10.36 -6.54
C LEU A 13 -7.78 -9.65 -5.95
N TYR A 14 -7.98 -9.83 -4.64
CA TYR A 14 -9.09 -9.21 -3.95
C TYR A 14 -8.74 -8.87 -2.50
N LEU A 15 -9.47 -7.90 -1.95
CA LEU A 15 -9.38 -7.52 -0.55
C LEU A 15 -10.06 -8.59 0.32
N ASN A 16 -9.31 -9.10 1.29
CA ASN A 16 -9.81 -9.90 2.38
C ASN A 16 -9.86 -8.99 3.62
N GLN A 17 -11.04 -8.81 4.18
CA GLN A 17 -11.26 -7.87 5.30
C GLN A 17 -10.48 -8.26 6.57
N GLN A 18 -10.04 -9.51 6.70
CA GLN A 18 -9.26 -9.99 7.85
C GLN A 18 -7.75 -9.97 7.56
N ASP A 19 -7.34 -10.45 6.39
CA ASP A 19 -5.92 -10.72 6.10
C ASP A 19 -5.26 -9.71 5.15
N GLY A 20 -5.98 -8.66 4.72
CA GLY A 20 -5.48 -7.64 3.81
C GLY A 20 -5.76 -7.97 2.35
N LEU A 21 -4.75 -8.38 1.60
CA LEU A 21 -4.89 -8.71 0.18
C LEU A 21 -4.65 -10.21 -0.04
N THR A 22 -5.58 -10.85 -0.74
CA THR A 22 -5.42 -12.23 -1.22
C THR A 22 -4.97 -12.20 -2.67
N LEU A 23 -3.92 -12.95 -2.98
CA LEU A 23 -3.39 -13.10 -4.32
C LEU A 23 -3.38 -14.57 -4.72
N TRP A 24 -4.07 -14.89 -5.81
CA TRP A 24 -4.03 -16.20 -6.42
C TRP A 24 -3.07 -16.20 -7.60
N PHE A 25 -2.17 -17.18 -7.64
CA PHE A 25 -1.26 -17.41 -8.75
C PHE A 25 -1.44 -18.80 -9.33
N ILE A 26 -1.09 -18.95 -10.60
CA ILE A 26 -0.81 -20.25 -11.23
C ILE A 26 0.71 -20.37 -11.31
N SER A 27 1.25 -21.44 -10.71
CA SER A 27 2.68 -21.73 -10.66
C SER A 27 3.26 -22.00 -12.05
N GLU A 28 4.44 -21.43 -12.35
CA GLU A 28 5.16 -21.68 -13.61
C GLU A 28 5.65 -23.13 -13.73
N THR A 29 5.91 -23.80 -12.62
CA THR A 29 6.59 -25.12 -12.64
C THR A 29 5.65 -26.31 -12.66
N ASP A 30 4.45 -26.17 -12.10
CA ASP A 30 3.54 -27.31 -11.89
C ASP A 30 2.05 -26.98 -12.13
N ASP A 31 1.75 -25.82 -12.72
CA ASP A 31 0.40 -25.32 -13.03
C ASP A 31 -0.56 -25.28 -11.83
N ARG A 32 -0.04 -25.44 -10.60
CA ARG A 32 -0.86 -25.42 -9.39
C ARG A 32 -1.28 -24.01 -9.04
N ARG A 33 -2.48 -23.91 -8.48
CA ARG A 33 -2.96 -22.67 -7.86
C ARG A 33 -2.33 -22.50 -6.49
N VAL A 34 -1.71 -21.34 -6.27
CA VAL A 34 -1.10 -20.96 -4.99
C VAL A 34 -1.75 -19.68 -4.51
N CYS A 35 -2.16 -19.67 -3.24
CA CYS A 35 -2.77 -18.52 -2.59
C CYS A 35 -1.78 -17.89 -1.61
N PHE A 36 -1.53 -16.60 -1.77
CA PHE A 36 -0.74 -15.79 -0.84
C PHE A 36 -1.61 -14.73 -0.18
N THR A 37 -1.26 -14.39 1.06
CA THR A 37 -1.83 -13.25 1.78
C THR A 37 -0.74 -12.23 2.07
N GLN A 38 -1.08 -10.96 1.92
CA GLN A 38 -0.21 -9.85 2.34
C GLN A 38 -1.02 -8.82 3.12
N VAL A 39 -0.39 -8.24 4.14
CA VAL A 39 -0.95 -7.08 4.83
C VAL A 39 -1.04 -5.93 3.83
N PHE A 40 -2.20 -5.27 3.77
CA PHE A 40 -2.45 -4.15 2.87
C PHE A 40 -2.90 -2.92 3.66
N PRO A 41 -1.96 -2.19 4.29
CA PRO A 41 -2.31 -1.01 5.06
C PRO A 41 -2.77 0.10 4.11
N VAL A 42 -3.97 0.65 4.38
CA VAL A 42 -4.49 1.77 3.60
C VAL A 42 -3.75 3.04 3.97
N ALA A 43 -3.19 3.72 2.96
CA ALA A 43 -2.51 5.00 3.12
C ALA A 43 -3.20 6.08 2.28
N PHE A 44 -3.27 7.29 2.84
CA PHE A 44 -3.75 8.48 2.15
C PHE A 44 -2.61 9.51 2.08
N TYR A 45 -2.58 10.27 0.99
CA TYR A 45 -1.64 11.36 0.79
C TYR A 45 -2.42 12.68 0.71
N ALA A 46 -1.84 13.75 1.26
CA ALA A 46 -2.38 15.09 1.19
C ALA A 46 -1.26 16.02 0.74
N ALA A 47 -1.55 16.84 -0.26
CA ALA A 47 -0.63 17.80 -0.84
C ALA A 47 -1.12 19.22 -0.59
N GLY A 48 -0.19 20.16 -0.40
CA GLY A 48 -0.53 21.57 -0.27
C GLY A 48 0.54 22.41 0.44
N PRO A 49 0.22 23.67 0.77
CA PRO A 49 1.14 24.54 1.46
C PRO A 49 1.63 23.92 2.79
N ARG A 50 2.93 24.07 3.08
CA ARG A 50 3.57 23.50 4.27
C ARG A 50 2.87 23.85 5.58
N GLU A 51 2.29 25.05 5.67
CA GLU A 51 1.54 25.49 6.85
C GLU A 51 0.26 24.68 7.06
N ASP A 52 -0.48 24.41 5.99
CA ASP A 52 -1.71 23.64 6.01
C ASP A 52 -1.44 22.17 6.29
N LEU A 53 -0.41 21.59 5.65
CA LEU A 53 0.03 20.22 5.96
C LEU A 53 0.45 20.09 7.43
N ARG A 54 1.08 21.12 8.01
CA ARG A 54 1.45 21.12 9.42
C ARG A 54 0.22 21.20 10.34
N ARG A 55 -0.82 21.96 9.96
CA ARG A 55 -2.10 22.02 10.69
C ARG A 55 -2.82 20.68 10.63
N LEU A 56 -2.93 20.09 9.44
CA LEU A 56 -3.51 18.77 9.21
C LEU A 56 -2.82 17.69 10.06
N TRP A 57 -1.48 17.65 10.05
CA TRP A 57 -0.70 16.73 10.88
C TRP A 57 -1.07 16.82 12.36
N LYS A 58 -1.13 18.03 12.92
CA LYS A 58 -1.46 18.24 14.35
C LYS A 58 -2.87 17.76 14.70
N ARG A 59 -3.80 17.81 13.73
CA ARG A 59 -5.16 17.30 13.88
C ARG A 59 -5.17 15.77 13.83
N LEU A 60 -4.63 15.18 12.76
CA LEU A 60 -4.64 13.72 12.53
C LEU A 60 -3.89 12.93 13.61
N ARG A 61 -2.82 13.49 14.19
CA ARG A 61 -2.07 12.80 15.28
C ARG A 61 -2.92 12.53 16.53
N LYS A 62 -4.11 13.14 16.64
CA LYS A 62 -5.03 12.94 17.77
C LYS A 62 -6.10 11.88 17.47
N GLU A 63 -6.21 11.42 16.23
CA GLU A 63 -7.22 10.46 15.80
C GLU A 63 -6.69 9.04 16.01
N SER A 64 -7.46 8.19 16.70
CA SER A 64 -7.03 6.82 17.06
C SER A 64 -6.91 5.88 15.87
N CYS A 65 -7.58 6.18 14.75
CA CYS A 65 -7.51 5.39 13.52
C CYS A 65 -6.24 5.65 12.71
N VAL A 66 -5.46 6.69 13.03
CA VAL A 66 -4.23 7.04 12.31
C VAL A 66 -3.05 6.31 12.96
N SER A 67 -2.57 5.25 12.33
CA SER A 67 -1.46 4.43 12.82
C SER A 67 -0.08 5.06 12.58
N ALA A 68 0.06 5.84 11.50
CA ALA A 68 1.31 6.48 11.12
C ALA A 68 1.04 7.81 10.40
N LEU A 69 1.99 8.75 10.56
CA LEU A 69 2.05 9.99 9.80
C LEU A 69 3.50 10.21 9.36
N GLU A 70 3.69 10.50 8.09
CA GLU A 70 5.00 10.70 7.48
C GLU A 70 4.96 11.84 6.48
N ARG A 71 6.08 12.56 6.34
CA ARG A 71 6.28 13.48 5.22
C ARG A 71 6.88 12.68 4.07
N GLN A 72 6.34 12.85 2.88
CA GLN A 72 6.70 12.06 1.71
C GLN A 72 6.72 12.99 0.50
N LEU A 73 7.79 12.94 -0.29
CA LEU A 73 7.86 13.62 -1.58
C LEU A 73 7.44 12.62 -2.66
N LYS A 74 6.40 12.93 -3.44
CA LYS A 74 5.88 12.01 -4.47
C LYS A 74 5.57 12.72 -5.78
N GLN A 75 5.73 12.02 -6.90
CA GLN A 75 5.21 12.49 -8.17
C GLN A 75 3.70 12.27 -8.22
N ASP A 76 2.93 13.35 -8.37
CA ASP A 76 1.55 13.24 -8.80
C ASP A 76 1.55 12.95 -10.31
N VAL A 77 0.84 11.89 -10.72
CA VAL A 77 0.73 11.47 -12.12
C VAL A 77 0.02 12.51 -13.00
N PHE A 78 -0.65 13.48 -12.39
CA PHE A 78 -1.33 14.58 -13.07
C PHE A 78 -0.58 15.92 -12.96
N ALA A 79 0.53 15.98 -12.21
CA ALA A 79 1.38 17.17 -12.11
C ALA A 79 2.72 16.97 -12.83
N ALA A 80 3.30 18.06 -13.31
CA ALA A 80 4.62 18.03 -13.94
C ALA A 80 5.75 17.86 -12.90
N ASP A 81 5.64 18.55 -11.76
CA ASP A 81 6.62 18.52 -10.68
C ASP A 81 6.14 17.65 -9.51
N PRO A 82 7.08 17.07 -8.72
CA PRO A 82 6.75 16.35 -7.49
C PRO A 82 6.04 17.24 -6.48
N VAL A 83 5.16 16.63 -5.68
CA VAL A 83 4.35 17.28 -4.67
C VAL A 83 4.78 16.80 -3.28
N ASP A 84 4.87 17.77 -2.36
CA ASP A 84 5.18 17.61 -0.93
C ASP A 84 3.93 17.34 -0.07
#